data_AF-A0ABC8QMY2-F1
#
_entry.id   AF-A0ABC8QMY2-F1
#
_cell.length_a   1.000
_cell.length_b   1.000
_cell.length_c   1.000
_cell.angle_alpha   90.00
_cell.angle_beta   90.00
_cell.angle_gamma   90.00
#
_symmetry.space_group_name_H-M   'P 1'
#
loop_
_entity.id
_entity.type
_entity.pdbx_description
1 polymer ?
#
loop_
_entity_poly.entity_id
_entity_poly.type
_entity_poly.pdbx_seq_one_letter_code
_entity_poly.pdbx_strand_id
1 'polypeptide(L)'
;MAYGGSSHYGMSKVGEEFMAGVLNHLPSILAFTAPIPNSYDRIQPNTWSGAYKCWGKENREAPLRTACPPGVMDDVVSNFEIKAFDGCANPYLGLAAVIAAGIDGLRGHLNLPDPIADANPDSLGVELERLPKSLSESVEALEKDTILKDLIGEKLLIAIKGVRKAEIKYYSENENAYKKLIHQY
;
A
#
# COMPACT_ATOMS: atom_id res chain seq x y z
N MET A 1 -15.90 5.49 11.84
CA MET A 1 -15.14 6.54 11.13
C MET A 1 -15.93 7.84 10.87
N ALA A 2 -17.14 8.02 11.42
CA ALA A 2 -17.75 9.35 11.56
C ALA A 2 -18.54 9.43 12.86
N TYR A 3 -17.92 9.92 13.93
CA TYR A 3 -18.61 10.40 15.12
C TYR A 3 -17.83 11.60 15.66
N GLY A 4 -18.31 12.80 15.31
CA GLY A 4 -17.72 14.09 15.69
C GLY A 4 -16.79 14.71 14.63
N GLY A 5 -17.33 15.61 13.80
CA GLY A 5 -16.57 16.50 12.90
C GLY A 5 -15.97 15.80 11.67
N SER A 6 -16.75 15.69 10.59
CA SER A 6 -16.23 15.32 9.27
C SER A 6 -15.30 16.42 8.73
N SER A 7 -14.14 16.02 8.24
CA SER A 7 -13.13 16.88 7.60
C SER A 7 -13.52 17.25 6.16
N HIS A 8 -12.61 17.97 5.49
CA HIS A 8 -12.66 18.37 4.07
C HIS A 8 -12.92 17.20 3.11
N TYR A 9 -12.61 15.96 3.49
CA TYR A 9 -12.76 14.79 2.62
C TYR A 9 -13.86 13.80 3.02
N GLY A 10 -14.71 14.14 4.00
CA GLY A 10 -15.73 13.20 4.50
C GLY A 10 -15.18 12.14 5.45
N MET A 11 -13.95 12.35 5.95
CA MET A 11 -13.26 11.48 6.90
C MET A 11 -13.16 12.15 8.27
N SER A 12 -13.02 11.38 9.35
CA SER A 12 -12.57 11.96 10.61
C SER A 12 -11.10 12.36 10.52
N LYS A 13 -10.65 13.35 11.32
CA LYS A 13 -9.22 13.72 11.44
C LYS A 13 -8.33 12.49 11.71
N VAL A 14 -8.77 11.60 12.59
CA VAL A 14 -8.08 10.33 12.91
C VAL A 14 -7.93 9.44 11.66
N GLY A 15 -8.95 9.41 10.80
CA GLY A 15 -8.92 8.67 9.54
C GLY A 15 -7.92 9.26 8.54
N GLU A 16 -7.87 10.58 8.43
CA GLU A 16 -6.90 11.28 7.57
C GLU A 16 -5.45 11.03 8.03
N GLU A 17 -5.17 11.20 9.33
CA GLU A 17 -3.85 10.97 9.90
C GLU A 17 -3.42 9.50 9.72
N PHE A 18 -4.32 8.55 9.96
CA PHE A 18 -4.05 7.13 9.74
C PHE A 18 -3.72 6.85 8.26
N MET A 19 -4.54 7.34 7.32
CA MET A 19 -4.30 7.16 5.89
C MET A 19 -3.02 7.84 5.42
N ALA A 20 -2.66 9.00 5.99
CA ALA A 20 -1.42 9.68 5.68
C ALA A 20 -0.20 8.83 6.06
N GLY A 21 -0.24 8.17 7.22
CA GLY A 21 0.77 7.19 7.62
C GLY A 21 0.87 6.01 6.64
N VAL A 22 -0.27 5.40 6.30
CA VAL A 22 -0.29 4.30 5.31
C VAL A 22 0.29 4.73 3.96
N LEU A 23 -0.08 5.90 3.46
CA LEU A 23 0.42 6.44 2.19
C LEU A 23 1.93 6.72 2.25
N ASN A 24 2.42 7.27 3.36
CA ASN A 24 3.83 7.57 3.56
C ASN A 24 4.69 6.30 3.50
N HIS A 25 4.24 5.24 4.19
CA HIS A 25 4.93 3.96 4.28
C HIS A 25 4.61 2.98 3.15
N LEU A 26 3.76 3.37 2.20
CA LEU A 26 3.27 2.49 1.14
C LEU A 26 4.39 1.75 0.38
N PRO A 27 5.52 2.39 -0.01
CA PRO A 27 6.64 1.69 -0.63
C PRO A 27 7.19 0.52 0.20
N SER A 28 7.31 0.70 1.53
CA SER A 28 7.79 -0.32 2.47
C SER A 28 6.74 -1.41 2.71
N ILE A 29 5.46 -1.03 2.76
CA ILE A 29 4.32 -1.95 2.96
C ILE A 29 4.26 -2.98 1.82
N LEU A 30 4.68 -2.63 0.59
CA LEU A 30 4.69 -3.58 -0.54
C LEU A 30 5.54 -4.83 -0.28
N ALA A 31 6.59 -4.75 0.54
CA ALA A 31 7.35 -5.95 0.92
C ALA A 31 6.51 -6.97 1.74
N PHE A 32 5.37 -6.54 2.27
CA PHE A 32 4.40 -7.37 2.99
C PHE A 32 3.22 -7.77 2.11
N THR A 33 2.69 -6.82 1.33
CA THR A 33 1.42 -6.96 0.58
C THR A 33 1.60 -7.39 -0.88
N ALA A 34 2.82 -7.28 -1.41
CA ALA A 34 3.26 -7.70 -2.74
C ALA A 34 4.57 -8.50 -2.60
N PRO A 35 4.53 -9.71 -1.99
CA PRO A 35 5.69 -10.35 -1.38
C PRO A 35 6.58 -11.16 -2.33
N ILE A 36 6.22 -11.28 -3.61
CA ILE A 36 6.97 -12.05 -4.60
C ILE A 36 7.29 -11.18 -5.83
N PRO A 37 8.32 -11.53 -6.63
CA PRO A 37 8.66 -10.73 -7.81
C PRO A 37 7.49 -10.53 -8.79
N ASN A 38 6.68 -11.56 -9.04
CA ASN A 38 5.50 -11.46 -9.92
C ASN A 38 4.39 -10.55 -9.38
N SER A 39 4.39 -10.20 -8.10
CA SER A 39 3.48 -9.19 -7.56
C SER A 39 3.64 -7.86 -8.31
N TYR A 40 4.84 -7.51 -8.73
CA TYR A 40 5.16 -6.20 -9.31
C TYR A 40 4.79 -6.08 -10.80
N ASP A 41 4.55 -7.21 -11.48
CA ASP A 41 3.97 -7.23 -12.83
C ASP A 41 2.58 -6.60 -12.83
N ARG A 42 1.85 -6.71 -11.71
CA ARG A 42 0.56 -6.04 -11.54
C ARG A 42 0.70 -4.57 -11.18
N ILE A 43 1.79 -4.12 -10.54
CA ILE A 43 1.96 -2.72 -10.03
C ILE A 43 2.49 -1.80 -11.15
N GLN A 44 1.75 -1.72 -12.24
CA GLN A 44 2.11 -0.97 -13.44
C GLN A 44 1.01 0.04 -13.79
N PRO A 45 1.32 1.14 -14.51
CA PRO A 45 0.27 2.00 -15.05
C PRO A 45 -0.75 1.18 -15.84
N ASN A 46 -2.03 1.59 -15.79
CA ASN A 46 -3.12 0.99 -16.57
C ASN A 46 -3.51 -0.46 -16.21
N THR A 47 -3.16 -0.95 -15.01
CA THR A 47 -3.54 -2.29 -14.53
C THR A 47 -4.49 -2.28 -13.34
N TRP A 48 -4.97 -1.09 -12.91
CA TRP A 48 -5.90 -0.91 -11.79
C TRP A 48 -5.40 -1.48 -10.47
N SER A 49 -4.08 -1.51 -10.26
CA SER A 49 -3.45 -1.97 -9.02
C SER A 49 -2.88 -0.84 -8.17
N GLY A 50 -2.80 0.37 -8.73
CA GLY A 50 -2.18 1.51 -8.08
C GLY A 50 -0.68 1.52 -8.23
N ALA A 51 -0.20 2.29 -9.20
CA ALA A 51 1.19 2.24 -9.64
C ALA A 51 2.01 3.46 -9.18
N TYR A 52 1.32 4.50 -8.72
CA TYR A 52 1.88 5.76 -8.26
C TYR A 52 1.57 5.95 -6.78
N LYS A 53 2.49 6.57 -6.02
CA LYS A 53 2.32 6.86 -4.60
C LYS A 53 1.35 8.03 -4.43
N CYS A 54 0.06 7.74 -4.53
CA CYS A 54 -1.02 8.69 -4.39
C CYS A 54 -2.24 8.03 -3.74
N TRP A 55 -3.23 8.85 -3.41
CA TRP A 55 -4.55 8.39 -3.04
C TRP A 55 -5.63 9.18 -3.78
N GLY A 56 -6.86 8.67 -3.83
CA GLY A 56 -7.98 9.39 -4.41
C GLY A 56 -9.32 8.98 -3.83
N LYS A 57 -10.34 9.83 -4.01
CA LYS A 57 -11.72 9.48 -3.67
C LYS A 57 -12.33 8.69 -4.82
N GLU A 58 -12.79 7.48 -4.55
CA GLU A 58 -13.30 6.51 -5.53
C GLU A 58 -12.33 6.09 -6.66
N ASN A 59 -11.20 6.80 -6.81
CA ASN A 59 -10.23 6.59 -7.87
C ASN A 59 -9.71 5.15 -7.87
N ARG A 60 -10.11 4.39 -8.89
CA ARG A 60 -9.78 2.97 -9.04
C ARG A 60 -8.35 2.72 -9.53
N GLU A 61 -7.64 3.75 -9.92
CA GLU A 61 -6.25 3.70 -10.39
C GLU A 61 -5.25 4.12 -9.29
N ALA A 62 -5.71 4.73 -8.20
CA ALA A 62 -4.87 5.07 -7.05
C ALA A 62 -4.66 3.84 -6.14
N PRO A 63 -3.46 3.55 -5.62
CA PRO A 63 -3.22 2.37 -4.77
C PRO A 63 -3.94 2.44 -3.42
N LEU A 64 -4.23 3.64 -2.93
CA LEU A 64 -5.03 3.91 -1.75
C LEU A 64 -6.25 4.72 -2.18
N ARG A 65 -7.46 4.26 -1.86
CA ARG A 65 -8.68 5.04 -2.18
C ARG A 65 -9.67 5.04 -1.04
N THR A 66 -10.43 6.11 -0.91
CA THR A 66 -11.65 6.08 -0.09
C THR A 66 -12.80 5.55 -0.92
N ALA A 67 -13.66 4.74 -0.30
CA ALA A 67 -14.87 4.25 -0.94
C ALA A 67 -16.11 4.60 -0.10
N CYS A 68 -17.18 4.94 -0.80
CA CYS A 68 -18.52 5.22 -0.30
C CYS A 68 -19.46 4.12 -0.84
N PRO A 69 -19.75 3.07 -0.05
CA PRO A 69 -20.67 2.01 -0.43
C PRO A 69 -22.08 2.55 -0.71
N PRO A 70 -22.85 1.89 -1.59
CA PRO A 70 -24.23 2.25 -1.85
C PRO A 70 -25.05 2.34 -0.54
N GLY A 71 -25.73 3.46 -0.34
CA GLY A 71 -26.57 3.71 0.85
C GLY A 71 -25.88 4.47 1.98
N VAL A 72 -24.60 4.80 1.86
CA VAL A 72 -23.92 5.81 2.69
C VAL A 72 -24.12 7.19 2.04
N MET A 73 -24.26 8.26 2.83
CA MET A 73 -24.34 9.61 2.28
C MET A 73 -23.08 9.92 1.46
N ASP A 74 -23.23 10.56 0.29
CA ASP A 74 -22.15 10.79 -0.68
C ASP A 74 -20.90 11.48 -0.08
N ASP A 75 -21.09 12.27 0.98
CA ASP A 75 -20.04 13.01 1.67
C ASP A 75 -19.40 12.25 2.86
N VAL A 76 -19.77 10.98 3.10
CA VAL A 76 -19.27 10.19 4.22
C VAL A 76 -18.47 8.99 3.71
N VAL A 77 -17.18 8.99 4.03
CA VAL A 77 -16.31 7.84 3.77
C VAL A 77 -16.51 6.80 4.87
N SER A 78 -16.88 5.57 4.48
CA SER A 78 -17.01 4.46 5.44
C SER A 78 -15.73 3.64 5.59
N ASN A 79 -14.94 3.54 4.53
CA ASN A 79 -13.70 2.77 4.51
C ASN A 79 -12.70 3.34 3.49
N PHE A 80 -11.42 3.03 3.71
CA PHE A 80 -10.40 3.13 2.68
C PHE A 80 -10.01 1.73 2.21
N GLU A 81 -9.45 1.65 1.01
CA GLU A 81 -9.04 0.42 0.35
C GLU A 81 -7.59 0.53 -0.09
N ILE A 82 -6.81 -0.50 0.16
CA ILE A 82 -5.44 -0.66 -0.36
C ILE A 82 -5.50 -1.68 -1.48
N LYS A 83 -5.21 -1.23 -2.71
CA LYS A 83 -5.28 -2.07 -3.90
C LYS A 83 -3.99 -2.84 -4.18
N ALA A 84 -2.85 -2.30 -3.75
CA ALA A 84 -1.55 -2.95 -3.89
C ALA A 84 -1.35 -4.04 -2.83
N PHE A 85 -2.29 -4.99 -2.79
CA PHE A 85 -2.34 -6.13 -1.89
C PHE A 85 -2.81 -7.35 -2.69
N ASP A 86 -1.94 -8.32 -2.89
CA ASP A 86 -2.26 -9.51 -3.68
C ASP A 86 -2.40 -10.79 -2.84
N GLY A 87 -2.93 -11.84 -3.47
CA GLY A 87 -3.20 -13.12 -2.82
C GLY A 87 -1.96 -13.91 -2.40
N CYS A 88 -0.75 -13.48 -2.77
CA CYS A 88 0.48 -14.13 -2.30
C CYS A 88 0.90 -13.60 -0.93
N ALA A 89 0.35 -12.47 -0.48
CA ALA A 89 0.60 -11.90 0.82
C ALA A 89 0.05 -12.75 1.97
N ASN A 90 0.82 -12.83 3.05
CA ASN A 90 0.28 -13.30 4.32
C ASN A 90 -0.64 -12.19 4.88
N PRO A 91 -1.96 -12.42 4.99
CA PRO A 91 -2.91 -11.36 5.36
C PRO A 91 -2.65 -10.79 6.75
N TYR A 92 -2.12 -11.60 7.68
CA TYR A 92 -1.78 -11.15 9.02
C TYR A 92 -0.59 -10.17 9.02
N LEU A 93 0.44 -10.48 8.23
CA LEU A 93 1.62 -9.61 8.11
C LEU A 93 1.30 -8.33 7.34
N GLY A 94 0.51 -8.43 6.27
CA GLY A 94 0.05 -7.25 5.52
C GLY A 94 -0.79 -6.32 6.40
N LEU A 95 -1.76 -6.86 7.15
CA LEU A 95 -2.58 -6.07 8.06
C LEU A 95 -1.75 -5.44 9.19
N ALA A 96 -0.80 -6.18 9.77
CA ALA A 96 0.10 -5.66 10.80
C ALA A 96 0.92 -4.46 10.28
N ALA A 97 1.46 -4.54 9.05
CA ALA A 97 2.20 -3.45 8.43
C ALA A 97 1.33 -2.21 8.19
N VAL A 98 0.09 -2.40 7.72
CA VAL A 98 -0.87 -1.30 7.51
C VAL A 98 -1.25 -0.63 8.83
N ILE A 99 -1.51 -1.41 9.88
CA ILE A 99 -1.82 -0.88 11.21
C ILE A 99 -0.62 -0.12 11.78
N ALA A 100 0.60 -0.67 11.67
CA ALA A 100 1.82 0.00 12.13
C ALA A 100 2.01 1.35 11.43
N ALA A 101 1.90 1.39 10.11
CA ALA A 101 2.00 2.62 9.33
C ALA A 101 0.92 3.65 9.71
N GLY A 102 -0.31 3.22 9.92
CA GLY A 102 -1.38 4.11 10.35
C GLY A 102 -1.19 4.63 11.78
N ILE A 103 -0.61 3.83 12.69
CA ILE A 103 -0.22 4.29 14.03
C ILE A 103 0.85 5.37 13.96
N ASP A 104 1.82 5.25 13.04
CA ASP A 104 2.79 6.33 12.81
C ASP A 104 2.10 7.62 12.37
N GLY A 105 1.19 7.51 11.40
CA GLY A 105 0.37 8.63 10.94
C GLY A 105 -0.36 9.36 12.07
N LEU A 106 -0.96 8.61 12.99
CA LEU A 106 -1.63 9.14 14.18
C LEU A 106 -0.66 9.78 15.19
N ARG A 107 0.50 9.15 15.44
CA ARG A 107 1.51 9.68 16.38
C ARG A 107 2.17 10.95 15.87
N GLY A 108 2.42 11.00 14.56
CA GLY A 108 3.05 12.12 13.88
C GLY A 108 2.08 13.22 13.47
N HIS A 109 0.77 13.02 13.64
CA HIS A 109 -0.27 13.91 13.11
C HIS A 109 -0.04 14.23 11.62
N LEU A 110 0.25 13.19 10.84
CA LEU A 110 0.64 13.35 9.44
C LEU A 110 -0.53 13.92 8.63
N ASN A 111 -0.23 14.89 7.78
CA ASN A 111 -1.21 15.49 6.90
C ASN A 111 -1.36 14.61 5.65
N LEU A 112 -2.59 14.21 5.36
CA LEU A 112 -2.92 13.54 4.11
C LEU A 112 -2.85 14.58 2.97
N PRO A 113 -2.08 14.34 1.90
CA PRO A 113 -2.00 15.28 0.77
C PRO A 113 -3.35 15.36 0.04
N ASP A 114 -3.49 16.29 -0.90
CA ASP A 114 -4.69 16.36 -1.72
C ASP A 114 -4.91 15.07 -2.53
N PRO A 115 -6.17 14.61 -2.67
CA PRO A 115 -6.48 13.43 -3.46
C PRO A 115 -6.25 13.70 -4.94
N ILE A 116 -5.79 12.67 -5.66
CA ILE A 116 -5.85 12.64 -7.11
C ILE A 116 -7.31 12.48 -7.53
N ALA A 117 -7.73 13.30 -8.50
CA ALA A 117 -9.06 13.25 -9.11
C ALA A 117 -9.38 11.83 -9.63
N ASP A 118 -10.66 11.50 -9.83
CA ASP A 118 -11.08 10.21 -10.40
C ASP A 118 -10.69 10.10 -11.88
N ALA A 119 -9.41 9.86 -12.10
CA ALA A 119 -8.73 9.78 -13.37
C ALA A 119 -7.49 8.90 -13.20
N ASN A 120 -6.99 8.39 -14.32
CA ASN A 120 -5.75 7.65 -14.32
C ASN A 120 -4.58 8.58 -13.94
N PRO A 121 -3.84 8.31 -12.85
CA PRO A 121 -2.72 9.15 -12.43
C PRO A 121 -1.65 9.33 -13.52
N ASP A 122 -1.50 8.35 -14.41
CA ASP A 122 -0.58 8.37 -15.55
C ASP A 122 -0.93 9.44 -16.60
N SER A 123 -2.21 9.82 -16.72
CA SER A 123 -2.70 10.74 -17.75
C SER A 123 -2.86 12.18 -17.28
N LEU A 124 -2.49 12.50 -16.03
CA LEU A 124 -2.77 13.81 -15.42
C LEU A 124 -1.69 14.86 -15.69
N GLY A 125 -0.58 14.49 -16.33
CA GLY A 125 0.53 15.42 -16.61
C GLY A 125 1.21 15.99 -15.36
N VAL A 126 0.93 15.42 -14.18
CA VAL A 126 1.62 15.72 -12.92
C VAL A 126 2.70 14.68 -12.69
N GLU A 127 3.87 15.11 -12.20
CA GLU A 127 4.91 14.17 -11.78
C GLU A 127 4.50 13.51 -10.46
N LEU A 128 4.11 12.24 -10.53
CA LEU A 128 3.82 11.42 -9.37
C LEU A 128 4.97 10.45 -9.11
N GLU A 129 5.33 10.31 -7.84
CA GLU A 129 6.32 9.33 -7.42
C GLU A 129 5.83 7.91 -7.76
N ARG A 130 6.67 7.12 -8.42
CA ARG A 130 6.39 5.71 -8.70
C ARG A 130 6.47 4.89 -7.42
N LEU A 131 5.52 3.99 -7.22
CA LEU A 131 5.71 2.91 -6.26
C LEU A 131 6.85 1.98 -6.74
N PRO A 132 7.49 1.24 -5.82
CA PRO A 132 8.48 0.22 -6.15
C PRO A 132 8.05 -0.63 -7.34
N LYS A 133 8.92 -0.74 -8.34
CA LYS A 133 8.70 -1.50 -9.58
C LYS A 133 9.16 -2.95 -9.46
N SER A 134 9.80 -3.30 -8.34
CA SER A 134 10.28 -4.65 -8.06
C SER A 134 10.27 -4.95 -6.57
N LEU A 135 10.30 -6.24 -6.23
CA LEU A 135 10.41 -6.69 -4.84
C LEU A 135 11.69 -6.16 -4.19
N SER A 136 12.79 -6.08 -4.95
CA SER A 136 14.06 -5.50 -4.48
C SER A 136 13.87 -4.04 -4.02
N GLU A 137 13.21 -3.21 -4.83
CA GLU A 137 12.95 -1.80 -4.48
C GLU A 137 12.07 -1.67 -3.22
N SER A 138 11.08 -2.56 -3.03
CA SER A 138 10.28 -2.56 -1.80
C SER A 138 11.08 -2.98 -0.56
N VAL A 139 12.02 -3.92 -0.71
CA VAL A 139 12.92 -4.34 0.36
C VAL A 139 13.88 -3.22 0.71
N GLU A 140 14.39 -2.48 -0.28
CA GLU A 140 15.21 -1.29 -0.04
C GLU A 140 14.43 -0.17 0.65
N ALA A 141 13.17 0.04 0.27
CA ALA A 141 12.29 0.98 0.97
C ALA A 141 12.10 0.57 2.44
N LEU A 142 11.81 -0.71 2.68
CA LEU A 142 11.67 -1.27 4.02
C LEU A 142 12.96 -1.20 4.84
N GLU A 143 14.14 -1.33 4.20
CA GLU A 143 15.43 -1.19 4.88
C GLU A 143 15.71 0.25 5.36
N LYS A 144 15.17 1.25 4.65
CA LYS A 144 15.28 2.67 4.99
C LYS A 144 14.20 3.11 5.99
N ASP A 145 13.15 2.30 6.15
CA ASP A 145 12.01 2.59 7.02
C ASP A 145 12.27 2.23 8.49
N THR A 146 12.88 3.17 9.21
CA THR A 146 13.22 3.02 10.62
C THR A 146 11.99 2.95 11.52
N ILE A 147 10.90 3.62 11.15
CA ILE A 147 9.65 3.64 11.91
C ILE A 147 8.98 2.28 11.87
N LEU A 148 8.79 1.68 10.69
CA LEU A 148 8.24 0.33 10.60
C LEU A 148 9.14 -0.69 11.28
N LYS A 149 10.47 -0.49 11.26
CA LYS A 149 11.41 -1.32 12.02
C LYS A 149 11.13 -1.30 13.52
N ASP A 150 10.92 -0.12 14.08
CA ASP A 150 10.66 0.03 15.51
C ASP A 150 9.28 -0.51 15.90
N LEU A 151 8.26 -0.31 15.06
CA LEU A 151 6.89 -0.75 15.33
C LEU A 151 6.67 -2.27 15.16
N ILE A 152 7.22 -2.86 14.09
CA ILE A 152 7.06 -4.30 13.78
C ILE A 152 8.07 -5.14 14.58
N GLY A 153 9.22 -4.57 14.90
CA GLY A 153 10.29 -5.22 15.62
C GLY A 153 11.35 -5.83 14.71
N GLU A 154 12.61 -5.67 15.11
CA GLU A 154 13.78 -6.01 14.31
C GLU A 154 13.83 -7.49 13.90
N LYS A 155 13.51 -8.42 14.81
CA LYS A 155 13.57 -9.86 14.53
C LYS A 155 12.63 -10.26 13.39
N LEU A 156 11.40 -9.76 13.41
CA LEU A 156 10.41 -10.06 12.39
C LEU A 156 10.80 -9.43 11.05
N LEU A 157 11.28 -8.18 11.06
CA LEU A 157 11.79 -7.56 9.84
C LEU A 157 12.99 -8.28 9.23
N ILE A 158 13.93 -8.76 10.05
CA ILE A 158 15.05 -9.56 9.55
C ILE A 158 14.54 -10.82 8.83
N ALA A 159 13.58 -11.53 9.42
CA ALA A 159 12.99 -12.72 8.81
C ALA A 159 12.28 -12.39 7.50
N ILE A 160 11.44 -11.35 7.48
CA ILE A 160 10.70 -10.93 6.28
C ILE A 160 11.66 -10.58 5.16
N LYS A 161 12.66 -9.72 5.41
CA LYS A 161 13.67 -9.36 4.41
C LYS A 161 14.46 -10.57 3.92
N GLY A 162 14.81 -11.50 4.82
CA GLY A 162 15.48 -12.75 4.47
C GLY A 162 14.66 -13.58 3.49
N VAL A 163 13.37 -13.75 3.76
CA VAL A 163 12.43 -14.44 2.86
C VAL A 163 12.32 -13.71 1.53
N ARG A 164 12.14 -12.37 1.51
CA ARG A 164 12.06 -11.61 0.25
C ARG A 164 13.31 -11.73 -0.60
N LYS A 165 14.49 -11.67 0.01
CA LYS A 165 15.78 -11.87 -0.68
C LYS A 165 15.90 -13.29 -1.25
N ALA A 166 15.40 -14.30 -0.52
CA ALA A 166 15.34 -15.67 -1.02
C ALA A 166 14.36 -15.82 -2.20
N GLU A 167 13.19 -15.19 -2.15
CA GLU A 167 12.23 -15.17 -3.27
C GLU A 167 12.83 -14.49 -4.51
N ILE A 168 13.44 -13.31 -4.36
CA ILE A 168 14.14 -12.60 -5.45
C ILE A 168 15.15 -13.54 -6.12
N LYS A 169 16.00 -14.19 -5.31
CA LYS A 169 17.00 -15.13 -5.82
C LYS A 169 16.35 -16.31 -6.55
N TYR A 170 15.38 -16.97 -5.93
CA TYR A 170 14.74 -18.15 -6.49
C TYR A 170 14.08 -17.87 -7.85
N TYR A 171 13.32 -16.78 -7.97
CA TYR A 171 12.70 -16.40 -9.25
C TYR A 171 13.71 -15.95 -10.30
N SER A 172 14.84 -15.33 -9.90
CA SER A 172 15.92 -14.98 -10.83
C SER A 172 16.63 -16.22 -11.41
N GLU A 173 16.68 -17.31 -10.66
CA GLU A 173 17.28 -18.58 -11.08
C GLU A 173 16.27 -19.50 -11.79
N ASN A 174 14.98 -19.18 -11.74
CA ASN A 174 13.88 -20.03 -12.22
C ASN A 174 12.82 -19.20 -12.96
N GLU A 175 13.06 -18.86 -14.22
CA GLU A 175 12.16 -18.01 -15.04
C GLU A 175 10.70 -18.51 -15.11
N ASN A 176 10.47 -19.82 -14.97
CA ASN A 176 9.14 -20.43 -15.00
C ASN A 176 8.51 -20.67 -13.62
N ALA A 177 9.12 -20.18 -12.53
CA ALA A 177 8.63 -20.38 -11.16
C ALA A 177 7.19 -19.91 -10.97
N TYR A 178 6.81 -18.80 -11.62
CA TYR A 178 5.47 -18.23 -11.55
C TYR A 178 4.37 -19.20 -12.02
N LYS A 179 4.67 -20.12 -12.95
CA LYS A 179 3.69 -21.12 -13.43
C LYS A 179 3.27 -22.07 -12.31
N LYS A 180 4.10 -22.27 -11.29
CA LYS A 180 3.80 -23.12 -10.14
C LYS A 180 2.81 -22.47 -9.19
N LEU A 181 2.70 -21.13 -9.17
CA LEU A 181 1.76 -20.41 -8.31
C LEU A 181 0.30 -20.79 -8.61
N ILE A 182 -0.02 -21.01 -9.89
CA ILE A 182 -1.37 -21.41 -10.34
C ILE A 182 -1.79 -22.77 -9.76
N HIS A 183 -0.82 -23.62 -9.40
CA HIS A 183 -1.07 -24.97 -8.91
C HIS A 183 -0.88 -25.13 -7.40
N GLN A 184 -0.39 -24.09 -6.71
CA GLN A 184 -0.14 -24.09 -5.28
C GLN A 184 -1.25 -23.44 -4.45
N TYR A 185 -2.14 -22.69 -5.09
CA TYR A 185 -3.30 -22.02 -4.52
C TYR A 185 -4.56 -22.36 -5.33
#